data_AF-A0A1H7IG24-F1
#
_entry.id   AF-A0A1H7IG24-F1
#
_cell.length_a   1.000
_cell.length_b   1.000
_cell.length_c   1.000
_cell.angle_alpha   90.00
_cell.angle_beta   90.00
_cell.angle_gamma   90.00
#
_symmetry.space_group_name_H-M   'P 1'
#
loop_
_entity.id
_entity.type
_entity.pdbx_description
1 polymer ?
#
loop_
_entity_poly.entity_id
_entity_poly.type
_entity_poly.pdbx_seq_one_letter_code
_entity_poly.pdbx_strand_id
1 'polypeptide(L)'
;MRNGSANGMPPLHREMRVQDWTRIMTAAYDDLSRRLDLEQPCDFDPYAVTDPGEFFAVMSEYFFAQPRVLQRGYPDVYAPFRQFYRQDPAERRMLRAPMPIRSDR
;
A
#
# COMPACT_ATOMS: atom_id res chain seq x y z
N MET A 1 17.04 -6.40 -5.80
CA MET A 1 16.81 -4.95 -5.56
C MET A 1 17.75 -4.19 -6.48
N ARG A 2 17.22 -3.30 -7.35
CA ARG A 2 18.05 -2.43 -8.21
C ARG A 2 18.26 -1.12 -7.46
N ASN A 3 19.53 -0.76 -7.28
CA ASN A 3 20.03 0.37 -6.51
C ASN A 3 19.39 1.71 -6.89
N GLY A 4 18.82 2.40 -5.90
CA GLY A 4 18.34 3.77 -5.99
C GLY A 4 17.41 3.99 -4.81
N SER A 5 17.80 4.83 -3.85
CA SER A 5 17.07 5.05 -2.60
C SER A 5 15.56 5.15 -2.86
N ALA A 6 14.79 4.23 -2.28
CA ALA A 6 13.33 4.27 -2.36
C ALA A 6 12.89 5.49 -1.56
N ASN A 7 12.61 6.60 -2.24
CA ASN A 7 12.17 7.85 -1.64
C ASN A 7 10.64 7.92 -1.51
N GLY A 8 9.94 6.78 -1.57
CA GLY A 8 8.48 6.71 -1.62
C GLY A 8 7.85 7.24 -2.91
N MET A 9 8.64 7.59 -3.92
CA MET A 9 8.17 8.14 -5.20
C MET A 9 8.44 7.16 -6.34
N PRO A 10 7.52 6.25 -6.66
CA PRO A 10 7.64 5.41 -7.84
C PRO A 10 7.50 6.26 -9.12
N PRO A 11 7.95 5.76 -10.28
CA PRO A 11 7.71 6.41 -11.57
C PRO A 11 6.21 6.44 -11.86
N LEU A 12 5.58 7.60 -11.70
CA LEU A 12 4.14 7.78 -11.84
C LEU A 12 3.70 7.83 -13.31
N HIS A 13 2.46 7.43 -13.57
CA HIS A 13 1.83 7.60 -14.88
C HIS A 13 1.62 9.08 -15.20
N ARG A 14 1.52 9.41 -16.49
CA ARG A 14 1.36 10.80 -16.97
C ARG A 14 0.13 11.49 -16.36
N GLU A 15 -0.92 10.75 -16.08
CA GLU A 15 -2.18 11.27 -15.53
C GLU A 15 -2.10 11.54 -14.02
N MET A 16 -1.09 11.00 -13.34
CA MET A 16 -0.91 11.15 -11.90
C MET A 16 -0.05 12.37 -11.59
N ARG A 17 -0.56 13.28 -10.76
CA ARG A 17 0.18 14.48 -10.35
C ARG A 17 1.13 14.15 -9.20
N VAL A 18 2.42 14.41 -9.40
CA VAL A 18 3.47 14.24 -8.37
C VAL A 18 3.13 15.01 -7.10
N GLN A 19 2.57 16.23 -7.20
CA GLN A 19 2.20 17.01 -6.01
C GLN A 19 1.11 16.33 -5.19
N ASP A 20 0.10 15.73 -5.83
CA ASP A 20 -0.96 15.02 -5.13
C ASP A 20 -0.45 13.75 -4.48
N TRP A 21 0.36 12.96 -5.21
CA TRP A 21 1.01 11.77 -4.64
C TRP A 21 1.82 12.13 -3.40
N THR A 22 2.71 13.11 -3.51
CA THR A 22 3.57 13.55 -2.41
C THR A 22 2.73 13.97 -1.21
N ARG A 23 1.73 14.84 -1.42
CA ARG A 23 0.85 15.33 -0.36
C ARG A 23 0.12 14.19 0.36
N ILE A 24 -0.44 13.24 -0.40
CA ILE A 24 -1.18 12.10 0.15
C ILE A 24 -0.26 11.18 0.95
N MET A 25 0.88 10.79 0.37
CA MET A 25 1.80 9.85 0.99
C MET A 25 2.47 10.43 2.24
N THR A 26 2.86 11.71 2.20
CA THR A 26 3.41 12.41 3.38
C THR A 26 2.37 12.50 4.49
N ALA A 27 1.14 12.91 4.18
CA ALA A 27 0.09 13.02 5.21
C ALA A 27 -0.24 11.67 5.87
N ALA A 28 -0.25 10.58 5.10
CA ALA A 28 -0.51 9.24 5.62
C ALA A 28 0.69 8.68 6.42
N TYR A 29 1.92 8.96 5.99
CA TYR A 29 3.12 8.63 6.75
C TYR A 29 3.13 9.34 8.11
N ASP A 30 2.92 10.65 8.13
CA ASP A 30 2.88 11.45 9.36
C ASP A 30 1.77 10.98 10.30
N ASP A 31 0.61 10.61 9.74
CA ASP A 31 -0.49 10.06 10.52
C ASP A 31 -0.17 8.71 11.16
N LEU A 32 0.41 7.78 10.40
CA LEU A 32 0.80 6.48 10.92
C LEU A 32 1.89 6.63 11.99
N SER A 33 2.91 7.45 11.74
CA SER A 33 4.00 7.69 12.69
C SER A 33 3.46 8.20 14.01
N ARG A 34 2.60 9.22 13.97
CA ARG A 34 1.98 9.79 15.17
C ARG A 34 1.11 8.78 15.92
N ARG A 35 0.36 7.91 15.23
CA ARG A 35 -0.43 6.86 15.90
C ARG A 35 0.45 5.87 16.63
N LEU A 36 1.57 5.48 16.03
CA LEU A 36 2.55 4.56 16.62
C LEU A 36 3.28 5.20 17.80
N ASP A 37 3.67 6.48 17.70
CA ASP A 37 4.30 7.23 18.79
C ASP A 37 3.37 7.35 20.02
N LEU A 38 2.06 7.39 19.78
CA LEU A 38 1.04 7.43 20.83
C LEU A 38 0.58 6.03 21.28
N GLU A 39 1.25 4.97 20.83
CA GLU A 39 0.93 3.56 21.11
C GLU A 39 -0.55 3.21 20.81
N GLN A 40 -1.16 3.90 19.84
CA GLN A 40 -2.53 3.64 19.45
C GLN A 40 -2.62 2.32 18.69
N PRO A 41 -3.65 1.47 18.96
CA PRO A 41 -3.90 0.28 18.17
C PRO A 41 -4.03 0.62 16.68
N CYS A 42 -3.22 -0.03 15.83
CA CYS A 42 -3.26 0.16 14.39
C CYS A 42 -3.02 -1.18 13.68
N ASP A 43 -3.68 -1.39 12.53
CA ASP A 43 -3.60 -2.62 11.73
C ASP A 43 -2.38 -2.66 10.79
N PHE A 44 -1.55 -1.61 10.80
CA PHE A 44 -0.44 -1.41 9.88
C PHE A 44 0.89 -1.78 10.53
N ASP A 45 1.75 -2.46 9.77
CA ASP A 45 3.09 -2.83 10.21
C ASP A 45 3.90 -1.56 10.57
N PRO A 46 4.43 -1.44 11.80
CA PRO A 46 5.26 -0.31 12.21
C PRO A 46 6.49 -0.10 11.32
N TYR A 47 6.94 -1.13 10.60
CA TYR A 47 8.04 -0.99 9.66
C TYR A 47 7.76 0.03 8.55
N ALA A 48 6.48 0.31 8.25
CA ALA A 48 6.07 1.32 7.28
C ALA A 48 6.54 2.74 7.61
N VAL A 49 6.82 3.06 8.88
CA VAL A 49 7.26 4.42 9.27
C VAL A 49 8.77 4.55 9.39
N THR A 50 9.54 3.53 8.96
CA THR A 50 11.01 3.59 8.96
C THR A 50 11.53 4.70 8.04
N ASP A 51 11.02 4.74 6.81
CA ASP A 51 11.29 5.80 5.83
C ASP A 51 10.18 5.81 4.76
N PRO A 52 10.11 6.84 3.89
CA PRO A 52 9.09 6.94 2.85
C PRO A 52 9.10 5.79 1.82
N GLY A 53 10.26 5.17 1.57
CA GLY A 53 10.39 4.00 0.71
C GLY A 53 9.72 2.78 1.30
N GLU A 54 9.97 2.52 2.59
CA GLU A 54 9.32 1.43 3.31
C GLU A 54 7.83 1.68 3.46
N PHE A 55 7.41 2.92 3.66
CA PHE A 55 5.99 3.27 3.64
C PHE A 55 5.33 2.85 2.33
N PHE A 56 5.93 3.20 1.19
CA PHE A 56 5.42 2.79 -0.11
C PHE A 56 5.41 1.25 -0.26
N ALA A 57 6.49 0.57 0.13
CA ALA A 57 6.61 -0.88 0.00
C ALA A 57 5.55 -1.61 0.83
N VAL A 58 5.41 -1.25 2.10
CA VAL A 58 4.42 -1.85 3.02
C VAL A 58 3.00 -1.54 2.54
N MET A 59 2.68 -0.29 2.19
CA MET A 59 1.34 0.03 1.65
C MET A 59 1.03 -0.72 0.35
N SER A 60 2.05 -1.04 -0.46
CA SER A 60 1.89 -1.87 -1.66
C SER A 60 1.55 -3.32 -1.30
N GLU A 61 2.17 -3.88 -0.27
CA GLU A 61 1.81 -5.20 0.24
C GLU A 61 0.36 -5.22 0.73
N TYR A 62 -0.06 -4.25 1.54
CA TYR A 62 -1.45 -4.14 1.98
C TYR A 62 -2.40 -3.99 0.79
N PHE A 63 -2.04 -3.23 -0.24
CA PHE A 63 -2.87 -3.07 -1.44
C PHE A 63 -3.19 -4.40 -2.13
N PHE A 64 -2.24 -5.35 -2.17
CA PHE A 64 -2.44 -6.65 -2.82
C PHE A 64 -2.94 -7.75 -1.88
N ALA A 65 -2.38 -7.85 -0.67
CA ALA A 65 -2.67 -8.92 0.27
C ALA A 65 -3.91 -8.64 1.12
N GLN A 66 -4.10 -7.39 1.54
CA GLN A 66 -5.16 -6.97 2.45
C GLN A 66 -5.86 -5.67 1.99
N PRO A 67 -6.37 -5.61 0.74
CA PRO A 67 -6.82 -4.35 0.12
C PRO A 67 -7.89 -3.62 0.91
N ARG A 68 -8.77 -4.36 1.60
CA ARG A 68 -9.84 -3.78 2.42
C ARG A 68 -9.33 -3.15 3.71
N VAL A 69 -8.20 -3.61 4.25
CA VAL A 69 -7.55 -2.97 5.40
C VAL A 69 -7.01 -1.61 4.96
N LEU A 70 -6.27 -1.56 3.85
CA LEU A 70 -5.76 -0.31 3.30
C LEU A 70 -6.88 0.66 2.92
N GLN A 71 -7.93 0.19 2.23
CA GLN A 71 -9.06 1.01 1.81
C GLN A 71 -9.82 1.64 3.00
N ARG A 72 -9.93 0.93 4.13
CA ARG A 72 -10.59 1.46 5.34
C ARG A 72 -9.67 2.39 6.14
N GLY A 73 -8.40 2.02 6.30
CA GLY A 73 -7.45 2.77 7.12
C GLY A 73 -6.95 4.04 6.46
N TYR A 74 -6.62 3.97 5.17
CA TYR A 74 -6.09 5.07 4.38
C TYR A 74 -6.74 5.10 2.98
N PRO A 75 -8.04 5.46 2.87
CA PRO A 75 -8.76 5.52 1.60
C PRO A 75 -8.07 6.46 0.57
N ASP A 76 -7.49 7.55 1.05
CA ASP A 76 -6.77 8.51 0.21
C ASP A 76 -5.44 7.95 -0.33
N VAL A 77 -4.84 6.96 0.34
CA VAL A 77 -3.68 6.19 -0.19
C VAL A 77 -4.15 5.11 -1.15
N TYR A 78 -5.29 4.47 -0.87
CA TYR A 78 -5.83 3.42 -1.73
C TYR A 78 -6.15 3.93 -3.15
N ALA A 79 -6.73 5.13 -3.27
CA ALA A 79 -7.12 5.72 -4.55
C ALA A 79 -5.94 5.89 -5.55
N PRO A 80 -4.80 6.53 -5.21
CA PRO A 80 -3.67 6.62 -6.11
C PRO A 80 -3.00 5.27 -6.37
N PHE A 81 -3.07 4.31 -5.44
CA PHE A 81 -2.56 2.94 -5.68
C PHE A 81 -3.37 2.20 -6.74
N ARG A 82 -4.71 2.39 -6.78
CA ARG A 82 -5.54 1.88 -7.89
C ARG A 82 -5.12 2.47 -9.24
N GLN A 83 -4.80 3.76 -9.28
CA GLN A 83 -4.36 4.42 -10.51
C GLN A 83 -2.95 3.95 -10.93
N PHE A 84 -2.05 3.82 -9.95
CA PHE A 84 -0.67 3.38 -10.15
C PHE A 84 -0.60 1.94 -10.65
N TYR A 85 -1.25 1.00 -9.98
CA TYR A 85 -1.26 -0.41 -10.36
C TYR A 85 -2.29 -0.77 -11.43
N ARG A 86 -3.21 0.15 -11.76
CA ARG A 86 -4.35 -0.05 -12.67
C ARG A 86 -5.18 -1.28 -12.30
N GLN A 87 -5.32 -1.52 -11.00
CA GLN A 87 -6.01 -2.66 -10.43
C GLN A 87 -6.90 -2.19 -9.28
N ASP A 88 -7.90 -3.01 -8.97
CA ASP A 88 -8.74 -2.82 -7.78
C ASP A 88 -8.89 -4.16 -7.04
N PRO A 89 -7.91 -4.54 -6.20
CA PRO A 89 -7.97 -5.80 -5.47
C PRO A 89 -9.09 -5.85 -4.41
N ALA A 90 -9.66 -4.72 -3.98
CA ALA A 90 -10.79 -4.70 -3.04
C ALA A 90 -12.10 -5.11 -3.73
N GLU A 91 -12.28 -4.68 -4.98
CA GLU A 91 -13.41 -5.03 -5.85
C GLU A 91 -13.21 -6.35 -6.59
N ARG A 92 -11.96 -6.81 -6.73
CA ARG A 92 -11.68 -8.13 -7.29
C ARG A 92 -12.25 -9.18 -6.34
N ARG A 93 -13.42 -9.72 -6.69
CA ARG A 93 -13.99 -10.93 -6.07
C ARG A 93 -12.84 -11.92 -5.97
N MET A 94 -12.40 -12.25 -4.76
CA MET A 94 -11.39 -13.28 -4.54
C MET A 94 -11.96 -14.56 -5.15
N LEU A 95 -11.64 -14.81 -6.42
CA LEU A 95 -11.64 -16.14 -6.97
C LEU A 95 -10.57 -16.83 -6.15
N ARG A 96 -10.96 -17.44 -5.03
CA ARG A 96 -10.21 -18.54 -4.46
C ARG A 96 -10.00 -19.49 -5.63
N ALA A 97 -8.82 -19.44 -6.25
CA ALA A 97 -8.43 -20.49 -7.18
C ALA A 97 -8.52 -21.77 -6.34
N PRO A 98 -9.34 -22.77 -6.72
CA PRO A 98 -9.33 -24.03 -6.02
C PRO A 98 -7.89 -24.54 -6.09
N MET A 99 -7.26 -24.76 -4.93
CA MET A 99 -5.99 -25.48 -4.84
C MET A 99 -6.15 -26.75 -5.67
N PRO A 100 -5.32 -27.00 -6.71
CA PRO A 100 -5.36 -28.27 -7.39
C PRO A 100 -5.02 -29.34 -6.35
N ILE A 101 -5.99 -30.20 -6.08
CA ILE A 101 -5.79 -31.42 -5.29
C ILE A 101 -4.71 -32.18 -6.04
N ARG A 102 -3.49 -32.26 -5.49
CA ARG A 102 -2.48 -33.18 -6.00
C ARG A 102 -3.03 -34.59 -5.77
N SER A 103 -3.63 -35.17 -6.81
CA SER A 103 -3.89 -36.60 -6.87
C SER A 103 -2.54 -37.26 -7.10
N ASP A 104 -1.88 -37.63 -6.02
CA ASP A 104 -0.77 -38.57 -6.08
C ASP A 104 -1.36 -39.94 -6.46
N ARG A 105 -0.74 -40.57 -7.46
CA ARG A 105 -1.07 -41.89 -7.97
C ARG A 105 0.04 -42.84 -7.58
#